data_AF-A0A842P2C9-F1
#
_entry.id   AF-A0A842P2C9-F1
#
_cell.length_a   1.000
_cell.length_b   1.000
_cell.length_c   1.000
_cell.angle_alpha   90.00
_cell.angle_beta   90.00
_cell.angle_gamma   90.00
#
_symmetry.space_group_name_H-M   'P 1'
#
loop_
_entity.id
_entity.type
_entity.pdbx_description
1 polymer ?
#
loop_
_entity_poly.entity_id
_entity_poly.type
_entity_poly.pdbx_seq_one_letter_code
_entity_poly.pdbx_strand_id
1 'polypeptide(L)'
;MTVVERPDRVTTFHYNEEGELLSWEYGNVSLTYHSPLPDWDYPLTEGKAWSLRVGYNLTVYDVEMAGILLETGEVVGFEALVTRDETYQCAKVHITDLDELNRLGENWTTVTNQYVWVSTEAGLVRSESTSYLYINGTFMDEEQRILQLQDVIWPED
;
A
#
# COMPACT_ATOMS: atom_id res chain seq x y z
N MET A 1 14.46 21.46 -8.23
CA MET A 1 14.13 21.21 -6.82
C MET A 1 14.58 19.80 -6.54
N THR A 2 15.62 19.62 -5.72
CA THR A 2 16.21 18.30 -5.46
C THR A 2 15.48 17.70 -4.26
N VAL A 3 14.67 16.68 -4.50
CA VAL A 3 14.07 15.87 -3.44
C VAL A 3 15.12 14.84 -3.04
N VAL A 4 15.58 14.90 -1.79
CA VAL A 4 16.41 13.86 -1.21
C VAL A 4 15.44 12.82 -0.66
N GLU A 5 15.29 11.69 -1.36
CA GLU A 5 14.64 10.53 -0.76
C GLU A 5 15.54 9.99 0.36
N ARG A 6 14.95 9.67 1.51
CA ARG A 6 15.72 9.21 2.66
C ARG A 6 16.24 7.80 2.39
N PRO A 7 17.56 7.55 2.46
CA PRO A 7 18.16 6.24 2.16
C PRO A 7 17.78 5.12 3.13
N ASP A 8 17.13 5.44 4.25
CA ASP A 8 16.85 4.52 5.36
C ASP A 8 15.45 3.89 5.29
N ARG A 9 14.65 4.15 4.25
CA ARG A 9 13.22 3.75 4.15
C ARG A 9 12.91 2.57 3.22
N VAL A 10 13.76 1.54 3.23
CA VAL A 10 13.49 0.34 2.41
C VAL A 10 12.49 -0.56 3.14
N THR A 11 11.31 -0.73 2.55
CA THR A 11 10.35 -1.77 2.99
C THR A 11 10.63 -3.04 2.19
N THR A 12 10.85 -4.15 2.88
CA THR A 12 11.01 -5.47 2.26
C THR A 12 9.66 -6.18 2.28
N PHE A 13 9.21 -6.66 1.14
CA PHE A 13 7.98 -7.44 1.01
C PHE A 13 8.33 -8.91 0.74
N HIS A 14 7.63 -9.83 1.40
CA HIS A 14 7.85 -11.28 1.25
C HIS A 14 6.61 -11.92 0.65
N TYR A 15 6.79 -12.63 -0.47
CA TYR A 15 5.73 -13.28 -1.22
C TYR A 15 5.89 -14.80 -1.19
N ASN A 16 4.79 -15.53 -1.34
CA ASN A 16 4.84 -16.97 -1.60
C ASN A 16 5.09 -17.27 -3.10
N GLU A 17 5.16 -18.56 -3.46
CA GLU A 17 5.38 -19.00 -4.84
C GLU A 17 4.24 -18.61 -5.80
N GLU A 18 3.04 -18.34 -5.27
CA GLU A 18 1.85 -17.95 -6.03
C GLU A 18 1.77 -16.42 -6.23
N GLY A 19 2.72 -15.65 -5.67
CA GLY A 19 2.75 -14.19 -5.76
C GLY A 19 1.93 -13.47 -4.69
N GLU A 20 1.38 -14.21 -3.71
CA GLU A 20 0.59 -13.64 -2.62
C GLU A 20 1.51 -13.06 -1.52
N LEU A 21 1.16 -11.91 -0.98
CA LEU A 21 1.95 -11.20 0.02
C LEU A 21 1.76 -11.83 1.41
N LEU A 22 2.86 -12.34 2.00
CA LEU A 22 2.88 -12.99 3.30
C LEU A 22 3.15 -12.01 4.44
N SER A 23 4.13 -11.15 4.24
CA SER A 23 4.62 -10.24 5.27
C SER A 23 5.40 -9.08 4.66
N TRP A 24 5.60 -8.04 5.45
CA TRP A 24 6.56 -6.98 5.13
C TRP A 24 7.30 -6.53 6.37
N GLU A 25 8.47 -5.95 6.16
CA GLU A 25 9.29 -5.38 7.23
C GLU A 25 9.96 -4.08 6.82
N TYR A 26 10.11 -3.20 7.81
CA TYR A 26 10.77 -1.91 7.69
C TYR A 26 11.42 -1.54 9.03
N GLY A 27 12.75 -1.54 9.07
CA GLY A 27 13.50 -1.24 10.29
C GLY A 27 13.16 -2.21 11.43
N ASN A 28 12.56 -1.71 12.53
CA ASN A 28 12.13 -2.53 13.68
C ASN A 28 10.62 -2.82 13.65
N VAL A 29 9.99 -2.64 12.49
CA VAL A 29 8.57 -2.91 12.27
C VAL A 29 8.44 -4.09 11.32
N SER A 30 7.66 -5.10 11.68
CA SER A 30 7.29 -6.18 10.77
C SER A 30 5.84 -6.56 10.92
N LEU A 31 5.19 -6.93 9.82
CA LEU A 31 3.80 -7.36 9.80
C LEU A 31 3.71 -8.71 9.10
N THR A 32 3.01 -9.66 9.71
CA THR A 32 2.70 -10.96 9.11
C THR A 32 1.19 -11.15 9.04
N TYR A 33 0.66 -11.41 7.84
CA TYR A 33 -0.76 -11.68 7.66
C TYR A 33 -1.12 -13.10 8.11
N HIS A 34 -2.30 -13.28 8.70
CA HIS A 34 -2.81 -14.60 9.10
C HIS A 34 -3.18 -15.47 7.90
N SER A 35 -3.42 -14.85 6.75
CA SER A 35 -3.57 -15.49 5.45
C SER A 35 -2.86 -14.62 4.42
N PRO A 36 -2.20 -15.19 3.41
CA PRO A 36 -1.55 -14.40 2.37
C PRO A 36 -2.54 -13.42 1.73
N LEU A 37 -2.10 -12.19 1.49
CA LEU A 37 -2.88 -11.23 0.72
C LEU A 37 -2.76 -11.61 -0.76
N PRO A 38 -3.87 -11.92 -1.45
CA PRO A 38 -3.82 -12.26 -2.86
C PRO A 38 -3.33 -11.07 -3.68
N ASP A 39 -2.62 -11.34 -4.77
CA ASP A 39 -2.40 -10.32 -5.80
C ASP A 39 -3.74 -9.91 -6.42
N TRP A 40 -3.76 -8.80 -7.16
CA TRP A 40 -4.93 -8.41 -7.91
C TRP A 40 -5.31 -9.49 -8.92
N ASP A 41 -6.60 -9.72 -9.06
CA ASP A 41 -7.12 -10.69 -10.03
C ASP A 41 -6.96 -10.12 -11.44
N TYR A 42 -5.83 -10.41 -12.10
CA TYR A 42 -5.56 -10.01 -13.47
C TYR A 42 -6.32 -10.91 -14.47
N PRO A 43 -6.82 -10.37 -15.61
CA PRO A 43 -6.67 -8.99 -16.06
C PRO A 43 -7.61 -8.03 -15.31
N LEU A 44 -7.16 -6.78 -15.16
CA LEU A 44 -7.97 -5.68 -14.66
C LEU A 44 -8.94 -5.22 -15.76
N THR A 45 -10.23 -5.12 -15.43
CA THR A 45 -11.30 -4.66 -16.32
C THR A 45 -12.14 -3.60 -15.61
N GLU A 46 -12.61 -2.57 -16.32
CA GLU A 46 -13.44 -1.52 -15.73
C GLU A 46 -14.65 -2.09 -14.98
N GLY A 47 -14.90 -1.59 -13.77
CA GLY A 47 -15.95 -2.05 -12.86
C GLY A 47 -15.64 -3.36 -12.12
N LYS A 48 -14.47 -3.98 -12.34
CA LYS A 48 -14.01 -5.11 -11.51
C LYS A 48 -13.73 -4.62 -10.11
N ALA A 49 -14.32 -5.28 -9.11
CA ALA A 49 -14.23 -4.89 -7.71
C ALA A 49 -13.97 -6.09 -6.80
N TRP A 50 -13.36 -5.82 -5.65
CA TRP A 50 -13.05 -6.82 -4.63
C TRP A 50 -13.24 -6.25 -3.23
N SER A 51 -13.34 -7.16 -2.27
CA SER A 51 -13.28 -6.88 -0.84
C SER A 51 -12.62 -8.03 -0.12
N LEU A 52 -11.72 -7.72 0.79
CA LEU A 52 -11.08 -8.71 1.65
C LEU A 52 -11.04 -8.23 3.10
N ARG A 53 -10.95 -9.21 3.99
CA ARG A 53 -10.74 -9.01 5.43
C ARG A 53 -9.67 -9.97 5.88
N VAL A 54 -8.56 -9.46 6.38
CA VAL A 54 -7.43 -10.28 6.84
C VAL A 54 -6.99 -9.82 8.22
N GLY A 55 -6.71 -10.77 9.11
CA GLY A 55 -6.04 -10.49 10.37
C GLY A 55 -4.53 -10.49 10.17
N TYR A 56 -3.80 -9.75 11.00
CA TYR A 56 -2.34 -9.76 10.98
C TYR A 56 -1.76 -9.60 12.38
N ASN A 57 -0.48 -9.94 12.51
CA ASN A 57 0.34 -9.61 13.66
C ASN A 57 1.38 -8.56 13.25
N LEU A 58 1.36 -7.41 13.93
CA LEU A 58 2.34 -6.34 13.77
C LEU A 58 3.28 -6.33 14.96
N THR A 59 4.58 -6.43 14.70
CA THR A 59 5.64 -6.34 15.70
C THR A 59 6.35 -5.01 15.55
N VAL A 60 6.45 -4.25 16.64
CA VAL A 60 7.18 -2.97 16.71
C VAL A 60 8.15 -3.02 17.88
N TYR A 61 9.46 -2.98 17.62
CA TYR A 61 10.51 -3.09 18.67
C TYR A 61 10.23 -4.23 19.68
N ASP A 62 9.91 -5.42 19.17
CA ASP A 62 9.57 -6.64 19.93
C ASP A 62 8.18 -6.68 20.62
N VAL A 63 7.34 -5.67 20.41
CA VAL A 63 5.95 -5.67 20.90
C VAL A 63 5.02 -6.13 19.79
N GLU A 64 4.42 -7.32 19.96
CA GLU A 64 3.41 -7.86 19.04
C GLU A 64 2.01 -7.30 19.36
N MET A 65 1.30 -6.90 18.32
CA MET A 65 -0.07 -6.39 18.36
C MET A 65 -0.87 -7.06 17.25
N ALA A 66 -2.10 -7.48 17.58
CA ALA A 66 -3.02 -8.03 16.59
C ALA A 66 -3.80 -6.89 15.93
N GLY A 67 -3.93 -6.97 14.60
CA GLY A 67 -4.74 -6.04 13.82
C GLY A 67 -5.58 -6.72 12.76
N ILE A 68 -6.43 -5.94 12.13
CA ILE A 68 -7.36 -6.35 11.09
C ILE A 68 -7.30 -5.32 9.97
N LEU A 69 -7.02 -5.80 8.76
CA LEU A 69 -7.11 -5.02 7.53
C LEU A 69 -8.40 -5.39 6.81
N LEU A 70 -9.19 -4.36 6.49
CA LEU A 70 -10.33 -4.41 5.60
C LEU A 70 -9.98 -3.60 4.36
N GLU A 71 -9.82 -4.25 3.21
CA GLU A 71 -9.55 -3.58 1.95
C GLU A 71 -10.76 -3.76 1.02
N THR A 72 -11.09 -2.71 0.29
CA THR A 72 -11.98 -2.74 -0.87
C THR A 72 -11.30 -2.07 -2.05
N GLY A 73 -11.51 -2.60 -3.25
CA GLY A 73 -10.95 -2.01 -4.46
C GLY A 73 -11.88 -2.10 -5.65
N GLU A 74 -11.74 -1.16 -6.58
CA GLU A 74 -12.48 -1.10 -7.83
C GLU A 74 -11.62 -0.52 -8.96
N VAL A 75 -11.62 -1.15 -10.12
CA VAL A 75 -11.05 -0.59 -11.35
C VAL A 75 -12.01 0.48 -11.88
N VAL A 76 -11.66 1.75 -11.66
CA VAL A 76 -12.51 2.89 -12.02
C VAL A 76 -12.40 3.31 -13.49
N GLY A 77 -11.39 2.82 -14.21
CA GLY A 77 -11.22 3.09 -15.63
C GLY A 77 -9.78 2.92 -16.10
N PHE A 78 -9.49 3.44 -17.29
CA PHE A 78 -8.16 3.38 -17.90
C PHE A 78 -7.73 4.76 -18.37
N GLU A 79 -6.48 5.13 -18.10
CA GLU A 79 -5.92 6.38 -18.59
C GLU A 79 -4.42 6.27 -18.88
N ALA A 80 -3.96 7.11 -19.79
CA ALA A 80 -2.54 7.22 -20.12
C ALA A 80 -1.84 8.13 -19.11
N LEU A 81 -0.81 7.63 -18.42
CA LEU A 81 0.06 8.43 -17.56
C LEU A 81 1.40 8.68 -18.22
N VAL A 82 1.78 9.95 -18.26
CA VAL A 82 3.10 10.39 -18.74
C VAL A 82 4.05 10.48 -17.53
N THR A 83 5.09 9.66 -17.55
CA THR A 83 6.28 9.82 -16.68
C THR A 83 7.33 10.66 -17.42
N ARG A 84 8.53 10.87 -16.88
CA ARG A 84 9.54 11.72 -17.55
C ARG A 84 10.04 11.10 -18.86
N ASP A 85 10.10 9.77 -18.94
CA ASP A 85 10.75 9.07 -20.04
C ASP A 85 9.75 8.31 -20.94
N GLU A 86 8.55 8.02 -20.44
CA GLU A 86 7.60 7.14 -21.11
C GLU A 86 6.14 7.49 -20.82
N THR A 87 5.23 6.95 -21.63
CA THR A 87 3.78 7.02 -21.40
C THR A 87 3.25 5.61 -21.22
N TYR A 88 2.62 5.35 -20.08
CA TYR A 88 2.03 4.05 -19.76
C TYR A 88 0.51 4.09 -19.88
N GLN A 89 -0.08 3.08 -20.50
CA GLN A 89 -1.52 2.85 -20.42
C GLN A 89 -1.82 2.13 -19.10
N CYS A 90 -2.55 2.79 -18.21
CA CYS A 90 -2.78 2.29 -16.86
C CYS A 90 -4.25 1.99 -16.62
N ALA A 91 -4.53 0.89 -15.93
CA ALA A 91 -5.76 0.76 -15.17
C ALA A 91 -5.67 1.70 -13.96
N LYS A 92 -6.69 2.52 -13.75
CA LYS A 92 -6.87 3.30 -12.53
C LYS A 92 -7.74 2.50 -11.57
N VAL A 93 -7.23 2.29 -10.36
CA VAL A 93 -7.91 1.54 -9.32
C VAL A 93 -8.12 2.45 -8.12
N HIS A 94 -9.33 2.49 -7.58
CA HIS A 94 -9.63 3.08 -6.29
C HIS A 94 -9.58 2.01 -5.22
N ILE A 95 -8.86 2.26 -4.14
CA ILE A 95 -8.69 1.35 -3.01
C ILE A 95 -9.07 2.11 -1.74
N THR A 96 -9.80 1.45 -0.85
CA THR A 96 -10.09 1.94 0.50
C THR A 96 -9.68 0.88 1.51
N ASP A 97 -8.75 1.26 2.38
CA ASP A 97 -8.29 0.45 3.50
C ASP A 97 -8.83 1.00 4.81
N LEU A 98 -9.29 0.08 5.65
CA LEU A 98 -9.57 0.30 7.05
C LEU A 98 -8.67 -0.67 7.83
N ASP A 99 -7.68 -0.11 8.51
CA ASP A 99 -6.75 -0.84 9.36
C ASP A 99 -7.08 -0.57 10.82
N GLU A 100 -7.39 -1.62 11.58
CA GLU A 100 -7.71 -1.57 13.01
C GLU A 100 -6.64 -2.31 13.81
N LEU A 101 -6.03 -1.61 14.77
CA LEU A 101 -4.98 -2.14 15.62
C LEU A 101 -5.30 -1.86 17.09
N ASN A 102 -5.29 -2.89 17.94
CA ASN A 102 -5.34 -2.69 19.38
C ASN A 102 -3.92 -2.53 19.94
N ARG A 103 -3.61 -1.31 20.41
CA ARG A 103 -2.32 -1.00 21.01
C ARG A 103 -2.51 -0.56 22.46
N LEU A 104 -2.09 -1.41 23.39
CA LEU A 104 -2.10 -1.10 24.83
C LEU A 104 -3.48 -0.67 25.36
N GLY A 105 -4.56 -1.23 24.81
CA GLY A 105 -5.93 -0.89 25.20
C GLY A 105 -6.54 0.31 24.45
N GLU A 106 -5.78 0.96 23.58
CA GLU A 106 -6.29 1.96 22.64
C GLU A 106 -6.65 1.31 21.31
N ASN A 107 -7.77 1.72 20.73
CA ASN A 107 -8.13 1.36 19.37
C ASN A 107 -7.53 2.38 18.40
N TRP A 108 -6.57 1.95 17.60
CA TRP A 108 -5.97 2.72 16.53
C TRP A 108 -6.64 2.32 15.23
N THR A 109 -7.18 3.30 14.52
CA THR A 109 -7.88 3.06 13.26
C THR A 109 -7.30 3.98 12.19
N THR A 110 -6.77 3.41 11.12
CA THR A 110 -6.32 4.15 9.95
C THR A 110 -7.30 3.90 8.80
N VAL A 111 -7.83 4.98 8.24
CA VAL A 111 -8.64 4.92 7.01
C VAL A 111 -7.83 5.52 5.88
N THR A 112 -7.46 4.71 4.89
CA THR A 112 -6.70 5.16 3.72
C THR A 112 -7.60 5.08 2.49
N ASN A 113 -7.71 6.18 1.75
CA ASN A 113 -8.28 6.21 0.42
C ASN A 113 -7.15 6.42 -0.58
N GLN A 114 -7.06 5.56 -1.58
CA GLN A 114 -5.94 5.55 -2.52
C GLN A 114 -6.43 5.38 -3.96
N TYR A 115 -5.83 6.12 -4.87
CA TYR A 115 -5.85 5.80 -6.30
C TYR A 115 -4.49 5.24 -6.70
N VAL A 116 -4.49 4.12 -7.42
CA VAL A 116 -3.29 3.56 -8.04
C VAL A 116 -3.46 3.44 -9.54
N TRP A 117 -2.34 3.59 -10.24
CA TRP A 117 -2.24 3.43 -11.67
C TRP A 117 -1.29 2.30 -11.99
N VAL A 118 -1.81 1.32 -12.71
CA VAL A 118 -1.15 0.03 -12.89
C VAL A 118 -1.05 -0.26 -14.38
N SER A 119 0.17 -0.42 -14.86
CA SER A 119 0.47 -0.81 -16.23
C SER A 119 0.88 -2.28 -16.28
N THR A 120 0.44 -2.99 -17.31
CA THR A 120 0.92 -4.35 -17.59
C THR A 120 2.41 -4.40 -17.92
N GLU A 121 2.99 -3.27 -18.36
CA GLU A 121 4.40 -3.19 -18.75
C GLU A 121 5.31 -2.81 -17.58
N ALA A 122 4.81 -2.03 -16.61
CA ALA A 122 5.61 -1.41 -15.56
C ALA A 122 5.14 -1.72 -14.13
N GLY A 123 4.00 -2.39 -13.94
CA GLY A 123 3.38 -2.55 -12.63
C GLY A 123 2.81 -1.22 -12.11
N LEU A 124 3.04 -0.91 -10.83
CA LEU A 124 2.60 0.34 -10.21
C LEU A 124 3.36 1.54 -10.78
N VAL A 125 2.66 2.41 -11.51
CA VAL A 125 3.21 3.62 -12.15
C VAL A 125 3.05 4.84 -11.25
N ARG A 126 1.93 4.94 -10.53
CA ARG A 126 1.62 6.06 -9.64
C ARG A 126 0.70 5.59 -8.52
N SER A 127 0.83 6.20 -7.35
CA SER A 127 -0.19 6.16 -6.31
C SER A 127 -0.42 7.55 -5.71
N GLU A 128 -1.66 7.79 -5.32
CA GLU A 128 -2.08 8.97 -4.56
C GLU A 128 -2.93 8.46 -3.40
N SER A 129 -2.53 8.76 -2.18
CA SER A 129 -3.27 8.32 -0.99
C SER A 129 -3.52 9.47 -0.02
N THR A 130 -4.64 9.37 0.68
CA THR A 130 -4.96 10.19 1.85
C THR A 130 -5.34 9.24 2.99
N SER A 131 -4.62 9.33 4.09
CA SER A 131 -4.78 8.48 5.26
C SER A 131 -5.20 9.33 6.46
N TYR A 132 -6.20 8.85 7.19
CA TYR A 132 -6.72 9.48 8.40
C TYR A 132 -6.49 8.56 9.58
N LEU A 133 -5.78 9.04 10.60
CA LEU A 133 -5.56 8.30 11.83
C LEU A 133 -6.58 8.71 12.89
N TYR A 134 -7.21 7.73 13.51
CA TYR A 134 -8.10 7.88 14.66
C TYR A 134 -7.58 7.06 15.84
N ILE A 135 -7.62 7.63 17.05
CA ILE A 135 -7.35 6.92 18.30
C ILE A 135 -8.62 6.97 19.16
N ASN A 136 -9.15 5.81 19.51
CA ASN A 136 -10.43 5.66 20.21
C ASN A 136 -11.56 6.46 19.54
N GLY A 137 -11.58 6.48 18.20
CA GLY A 137 -12.56 7.22 17.39
C GLY A 137 -12.33 8.73 17.30
N THR A 138 -11.28 9.27 17.94
CA THR A 138 -10.92 10.70 17.84
C THR A 138 -9.93 10.90 16.71
N PHE A 139 -10.21 11.81 15.78
CA PHE A 139 -9.28 12.19 14.71
C PHE A 139 -7.99 12.76 15.28
N MET A 140 -6.85 12.25 14.81
CA MET A 140 -5.53 12.62 15.30
C MET A 140 -4.68 13.29 14.22
N ASP A 141 -4.66 12.72 13.01
CA ASP A 141 -3.76 13.16 11.95
C ASP A 141 -4.28 12.81 10.55
N GLU A 142 -3.81 13.57 9.56
CA GLU A 142 -4.03 13.34 8.13
C GLU A 142 -2.68 13.34 7.41
N GLU A 143 -2.43 12.28 6.63
CA GLU A 143 -1.27 12.18 5.75
C GLU A 143 -1.72 12.10 4.30
N GLN A 144 -1.10 12.90 3.45
CA GLN A 144 -1.24 12.79 2.00
C GLN A 144 0.08 12.36 1.39
N ARG A 145 0.03 11.38 0.49
CA ARG A 145 1.22 10.84 -0.17
C ARG A 145 0.97 10.65 -1.65
N ILE A 146 1.96 11.04 -2.44
CA ILE A 146 2.00 10.77 -3.88
C ILE A 146 3.30 10.04 -4.17
N LEU A 147 3.22 8.88 -4.82
CA LEU A 147 4.36 8.15 -5.36
C LEU A 147 4.22 8.08 -6.87
N GLN A 148 5.32 8.21 -7.58
CA GLN A 148 5.36 8.08 -9.03
C GLN A 148 6.63 7.35 -9.43
N LEU A 149 6.54 6.55 -10.49
CA LEU A 149 7.66 5.84 -11.09
C LEU A 149 8.71 6.84 -11.63
N GLN A 150 9.80 7.07 -10.87
CA GLN A 150 11.18 7.56 -11.18
C GLN A 150 11.86 8.16 -9.93
N ASP A 151 13.14 7.98 -9.56
CA ASP A 151 14.40 7.52 -10.18
C ASP A 151 15.11 6.51 -9.24
N VAL A 152 15.55 5.33 -9.70
CA VAL A 152 16.74 4.66 -9.10
C VAL A 152 17.92 5.00 -9.99
N ILE A 153 18.63 6.07 -9.66
CA ILE A 153 20.00 6.30 -10.16
C ILE A 153 20.93 5.62 -9.17
N TRP A 154 21.46 4.45 -9.53
CA TRP A 154 22.65 3.93 -8.86
C TRP A 154 23.81 4.88 -9.20
N PRO A 155 24.58 5.39 -8.23
CA PRO A 155 25.89 5.92 -8.55
C PRO A 155 26.72 4.75 -9.11
N GLU A 156 27.19 4.89 -10.35
CA GLU A 156 28.30 4.08 -10.83
C GLU A 156 29.55 4.51 -10.05
N ASP A 157 30.15 3.58 -9.29
CA ASP A 157 31.54 3.64 -8.85
C ASP A 157 32.47 3.13 -9.96
#